data_AF-A0A2M6USL8-F1
#
_entry.id   AF-A0A2M6USL8-F1
#
_cell.length_a   1.000
_cell.length_b   1.000
_cell.length_c   1.000
_cell.angle_alpha   90.00
_cell.angle_beta   90.00
_cell.angle_gamma   90.00
#
_symmetry.space_group_name_H-M   'P 1'
#
loop_
_entity.id
_entity.type
_entity.pdbx_description
1 polymer ?
#
loop_
_entity_poly.entity_id
_entity_poly.type
_entity_poly.pdbx_seq_one_letter_code
_entity_poly.pdbx_strand_id
1 'polypeptide(L)'
;MLKYLFLSPVVFVAGCVSVSSYTSNYVDQNLTKRQAKLVANSFISNIKRSLPPTTTTLLIKKNDTADNFTPLFINMLRQNRYNVIYTDQPKKQQNMGVSLSYRIQLNNRVIVSLLQYNVDGEPRAYLSTRPK
;
A
#
# COMPACT_ATOMS: atom_id res chain seq x y z
N MET A 1 -14.89 -58.08 -21.77
CA MET A 1 -15.24 -56.63 -21.71
C MET A 1 -14.28 -55.94 -20.73
N LEU A 2 -13.25 -55.29 -21.28
CA LEU A 2 -12.18 -54.65 -20.51
C LEU A 2 -12.63 -53.23 -20.12
N LYS A 3 -12.83 -52.98 -18.82
CA LYS A 3 -13.22 -51.68 -18.28
C LYS A 3 -12.01 -50.75 -18.27
N TYR A 4 -11.97 -49.78 -19.18
CA TYR A 4 -10.98 -48.72 -19.18
C TYR A 4 -11.18 -47.80 -17.97
N LEU A 5 -10.22 -47.82 -17.05
CA LEU A 5 -10.06 -46.84 -15.99
C LEU A 5 -9.73 -45.49 -16.63
N PHE A 6 -10.70 -44.57 -16.61
CA PHE A 6 -10.48 -43.16 -16.89
C PHE A 6 -9.54 -42.58 -15.83
N LEU A 7 -8.24 -42.52 -16.11
CA LEU A 7 -7.33 -41.64 -15.39
C LEU A 7 -7.71 -40.20 -15.72
N SER A 8 -8.38 -39.53 -14.77
CA SER A 8 -8.58 -38.09 -14.85
C SER A 8 -7.22 -37.40 -14.74
N PRO A 9 -6.81 -36.57 -15.72
CA PRO A 9 -5.59 -35.79 -15.59
C PRO A 9 -5.82 -34.75 -14.50
N VAL A 10 -5.13 -34.92 -13.37
CA VAL A 10 -5.08 -33.92 -12.30
C VAL A 10 -4.27 -32.74 -12.85
N VAL A 11 -4.96 -31.76 -13.43
CA VAL A 11 -4.37 -30.52 -13.87
C VAL A 11 -4.11 -29.67 -12.62
N PHE A 12 -2.88 -29.71 -12.10
CA PHE A 12 -2.42 -28.75 -11.11
C PHE A 12 -2.25 -27.39 -11.80
N VAL A 13 -3.30 -26.57 -11.76
CA VAL A 13 -3.19 -25.16 -12.11
C VAL A 13 -2.41 -24.50 -10.99
N ALA A 14 -1.10 -24.28 -11.20
CA ALA A 14 -0.30 -23.40 -10.36
C ALA A 14 -0.80 -21.96 -10.60
N GLY A 15 -1.88 -21.59 -9.91
CA GLY A 15 -2.33 -20.21 -9.87
C GLY A 15 -1.29 -19.40 -9.12
N CYS A 16 -0.47 -18.63 -9.84
CA CYS A 16 0.16 -17.46 -9.26
C CYS A 16 -0.97 -16.57 -8.73
N VAL A 17 -1.28 -16.69 -7.44
CA VAL A 17 -2.13 -15.75 -6.75
C VAL A 17 -1.36 -14.44 -6.80
N SER A 18 -1.71 -13.61 -7.78
CA SER A 18 -1.35 -12.19 -7.77
C SER A 18 -1.79 -11.70 -6.40
N VAL A 19 -0.82 -11.43 -5.52
CA VAL A 19 -1.09 -10.87 -4.20
C VAL A 19 -1.94 -9.65 -4.49
N SER A 20 -3.22 -9.74 -4.14
CA SER A 20 -4.18 -8.68 -4.35
C SER A 20 -3.71 -7.52 -3.49
N SER A 21 -2.89 -6.67 -4.12
CA SER A 21 -2.44 -5.40 -3.59
C SER A 21 -3.70 -4.73 -3.07
N TYR A 22 -3.78 -4.50 -1.76
CA TYR A 22 -4.97 -3.93 -1.15
C TYR A 22 -5.33 -2.67 -1.94
N THR A 23 -6.40 -2.74 -2.72
CA THR A 23 -6.69 -1.74 -3.77
C THR A 23 -7.24 -0.45 -3.20
N SER A 24 -7.56 -0.44 -1.91
CA SER A 24 -8.02 0.72 -1.16
C SER A 24 -7.14 0.94 0.06
N ASN A 25 -6.76 2.20 0.23
CA ASN A 25 -6.19 2.67 1.47
C ASN A 25 -7.26 2.63 2.56
N TYR A 26 -6.83 2.41 3.80
CA TYR A 26 -7.73 2.41 4.95
C TYR A 26 -7.08 3.11 6.13
N VAL A 27 -7.85 3.93 6.84
CA VAL A 27 -7.41 4.64 8.03
C VAL A 27 -8.53 4.55 9.06
N ASP A 28 -8.21 4.04 10.24
CA ASP A 28 -9.14 4.06 11.38
C ASP A 28 -9.52 5.50 11.74
N GLN A 29 -10.82 5.77 11.86
CA GLN A 29 -11.34 7.13 12.10
C GLN A 29 -10.89 7.71 13.45
N ASN A 30 -10.53 6.86 14.42
CA ASN A 30 -10.08 7.28 15.74
C ASN A 30 -8.57 7.61 15.79
N LEU A 31 -7.86 7.56 14.66
CA LEU A 31 -6.45 7.91 14.60
C LEU A 31 -6.26 9.38 14.98
N THR A 32 -5.48 9.66 16.01
CA THR A 32 -5.20 11.05 16.38
C THR A 32 -4.18 11.68 15.43
N LYS A 33 -4.17 13.01 15.32
CA LYS A 33 -3.18 13.75 14.50
C LYS A 33 -1.73 13.42 14.89
N ARG A 34 -1.46 13.23 16.19
CA ARG A 34 -0.13 12.85 16.69
C ARG A 34 0.27 11.47 16.17
N GLN A 35 -0.63 10.50 16.27
CA GLN A 35 -0.41 9.13 15.79
C GLN A 35 -0.25 9.09 14.26
N ALA A 36 -1.08 9.84 13.54
CA ALA A 36 -0.97 10.01 12.08
C ALA A 36 0.41 10.52 11.67
N LYS A 37 0.92 11.56 12.34
CA LYS A 37 2.28 12.09 12.09
C LYS A 37 3.38 11.07 12.38
N LEU A 38 3.24 10.29 13.44
CA LEU A 38 4.19 9.22 13.77
C LEU A 38 4.23 8.14 12.68
N VAL A 39 3.06 7.68 12.21
CA VAL A 39 2.97 6.70 11.13
C VAL A 39 3.52 7.28 9.82
N ALA A 40 3.15 8.51 9.46
CA ALA A 40 3.62 9.18 8.26
C ALA A 40 5.15 9.31 8.21
N ASN A 41 5.77 9.72 9.32
CA ASN A 41 7.23 9.77 9.43
C ASN A 41 7.86 8.39 9.21
N SER A 42 7.28 7.35 9.80
CA SER A 42 7.77 5.99 9.63
C SER A 42 7.67 5.51 8.18
N PHE A 43 6.55 5.82 7.50
CA PHE A 43 6.36 5.49 6.09
C PHE A 43 7.34 6.24 5.20
N ILE A 44 7.50 7.56 5.39
CA ILE A 44 8.45 8.38 4.62
C ILE A 44 9.88 7.86 4.81
N SER A 45 10.26 7.54 6.04
CA SER A 45 11.59 6.98 6.30
C SER A 45 11.80 5.62 5.63
N ASN A 46 10.75 4.82 5.47
CA ASN A 46 10.84 3.54 4.78
C ASN A 46 10.99 3.75 3.27
N ILE A 47 10.10 4.52 2.63
CA ILE A 47 10.13 4.72 1.17
C ILE A 47 11.42 5.42 0.72
N LYS A 48 11.98 6.35 1.51
CA LYS A 48 13.23 7.03 1.16
C LYS A 48 14.41 6.09 0.94
N ARG A 49 14.38 4.89 1.51
CA ARG A 49 15.43 3.88 1.34
C ARG A 49 15.43 3.26 -0.05
N SER A 50 14.28 3.24 -0.73
CA SER A 50 14.11 2.54 -2.00
C SER A 50 13.60 3.43 -3.13
N LEU A 51 13.00 4.57 -2.80
CA LEU A 51 12.37 5.51 -3.72
C LEU A 51 12.98 6.91 -3.51
N PRO A 52 13.91 7.34 -4.36
CA PRO A 52 14.57 8.65 -4.24
C PRO A 52 13.56 9.80 -4.45
N PRO A 53 13.44 10.76 -3.51
CA PRO A 53 12.31 11.71 -3.52
C PRO A 53 12.15 12.57 -4.77
N THR A 54 13.22 13.19 -5.25
CA THR A 54 13.17 14.16 -6.34
C THR A 54 12.88 13.55 -7.72
N THR A 55 13.09 12.24 -7.87
CA THR A 55 12.91 11.52 -9.14
C THR A 55 11.74 10.56 -9.10
N THR A 56 11.14 10.32 -7.94
CA THR A 56 9.98 9.43 -7.79
C THR A 56 8.68 10.22 -7.75
N THR A 57 7.78 9.89 -8.66
CA THR A 57 6.36 10.24 -8.56
C THR A 57 5.62 9.13 -7.82
N LEU A 58 4.88 9.48 -6.78
CA LEU A 58 4.05 8.57 -6.00
C LEU A 58 2.59 8.72 -6.42
N LEU A 59 1.96 7.59 -6.73
CA LEU A 59 0.55 7.50 -7.06
C LEU A 59 -0.21 7.00 -5.84
N ILE A 60 -1.11 7.83 -5.31
CA ILE A 60 -1.94 7.48 -4.16
C ILE A 60 -3.39 7.49 -4.60
N LYS A 61 -4.09 6.37 -4.38
CA LYS A 61 -5.53 6.29 -4.62
C LYS A 61 -6.26 7.21 -3.64
N LYS A 62 -7.29 7.92 -4.10
CA LYS A 62 -8.23 8.59 -3.18
C LYS A 62 -8.95 7.57 -2.32
N ASN A 63 -9.16 7.95 -1.06
CA ASN A 63 -9.89 7.14 -0.11
C ASN A 63 -11.38 7.40 -0.31
N ASP A 64 -12.20 6.35 -0.24
CA ASP A 64 -13.65 6.46 -0.38
C ASP A 64 -14.29 7.19 0.81
N THR A 65 -13.57 7.27 1.93
CA THR A 65 -13.97 7.98 3.14
C THR A 65 -12.91 9.02 3.49
N ALA A 66 -13.35 10.22 3.90
CA ALA A 66 -12.45 11.24 4.39
C ALA A 66 -11.74 10.77 5.67
N ASP A 67 -10.43 10.97 5.74
CA ASP A 67 -9.61 10.63 6.88
C ASP A 67 -8.59 11.74 7.17
N ASN A 68 -8.02 11.72 8.36
CA ASN A 68 -7.09 12.77 8.81
C ASN A 68 -5.60 12.45 8.52
N PHE A 69 -5.30 11.27 7.97
CA PHE A 69 -3.96 10.82 7.67
C PHE A 69 -3.56 11.18 6.24
N THR A 70 -4.40 10.88 5.25
CA THR A 70 -4.11 11.01 3.82
C THR A 70 -3.70 12.44 3.44
N PRO A 71 -4.45 13.50 3.81
CA PRO A 71 -4.04 14.87 3.48
C PRO A 71 -2.71 15.26 4.15
N LEU A 72 -2.51 14.82 5.41
CA LEU A 72 -1.27 15.05 6.16
C LEU A 72 -0.09 14.33 5.51
N PHE A 73 -0.28 13.08 5.11
CA PHE A 73 0.75 12.24 4.51
C PHE A 73 1.17 12.78 3.15
N ILE A 74 0.22 13.18 2.29
CA ILE A 74 0.51 13.83 1.00
C ILE A 74 1.32 15.12 1.20
N ASN A 75 0.92 15.96 2.16
CA ASN A 75 1.65 17.18 2.45
C ASN A 75 3.09 16.88 2.87
N MET A 76 3.29 15.91 3.78
CA MET A 76 4.62 15.52 4.23
C MET A 76 5.47 14.90 3.11
N LEU A 77 4.88 14.12 2.19
CA LEU A 77 5.59 13.59 1.01
C LEU A 77 6.10 14.73 0.12
N ARG A 78 5.26 15.72 -0.16
CA ARG A 78 5.63 16.91 -0.96
C ARG A 78 6.72 17.74 -0.27
N GLN A 79 6.63 17.93 1.04
CA GLN A 79 7.69 18.57 1.84
C GLN A 79 9.02 17.81 1.76
N ASN A 80 8.96 16.49 1.56
CA ASN A 80 10.13 15.65 1.34
C ASN A 80 10.55 15.57 -0.14
N ARG A 81 10.02 16.44 -1.00
CA ARG A 81 10.33 16.58 -2.45
C ARG A 81 9.83 15.44 -3.34
N TYR A 82 8.91 14.61 -2.87
CA TYR A 82 8.21 13.67 -3.74
C TYR A 82 7.19 14.41 -4.62
N ASN A 83 7.11 14.01 -5.88
CA ASN A 83 5.94 14.31 -6.70
C ASN A 83 4.81 13.39 -6.28
N VAL A 84 3.61 13.93 -6.04
CA VAL A 84 2.47 13.13 -5.57
C VAL A 84 1.25 13.39 -6.44
N ILE A 85 0.78 12.33 -7.10
CA ILE A 85 -0.47 12.30 -7.85
C ILE A 85 -1.53 11.60 -6.99
N TYR A 86 -2.55 12.37 -6.61
CA TYR A 86 -3.67 11.89 -5.81
C TYR A 86 -4.90 11.72 -6.71
N THR A 87 -5.31 10.48 -6.96
CA THR A 87 -6.21 10.13 -8.07
C THR A 87 -7.19 9.02 -7.71
N ASP A 88 -8.36 9.03 -8.32
CA ASP A 88 -9.36 7.96 -8.16
C ASP A 88 -9.00 6.72 -9.01
N GLN A 89 -8.10 6.89 -9.99
CA GLN A 89 -7.77 5.88 -10.99
C GLN A 89 -6.24 5.67 -11.12
N PRO A 90 -5.54 5.24 -10.06
CA PRO A 90 -4.08 5.05 -10.09
C PRO A 90 -3.64 4.06 -11.15
N LYS A 91 -4.48 3.07 -11.49
CA LYS A 91 -4.22 2.10 -12.57
C LYS A 91 -3.99 2.74 -13.93
N LYS A 92 -4.71 3.82 -14.26
CA LYS A 92 -4.54 4.53 -15.53
C LYS A 92 -3.24 5.34 -15.60
N GLN A 93 -2.61 5.58 -14.46
CA GLN A 93 -1.40 6.38 -14.32
C GLN A 93 -0.19 5.54 -13.91
N GLN A 94 -0.26 4.20 -13.95
CA GLN A 94 0.82 3.30 -13.51
C GLN A 94 2.16 3.59 -14.17
N ASN A 95 2.17 4.00 -15.44
CA ASN A 95 3.40 4.35 -16.16
C ASN A 95 3.99 5.71 -15.75
N MET A 96 3.29 6.48 -14.90
CA MET A 96 3.71 7.82 -14.46
C MET A 96 4.42 7.81 -13.11
N GLY A 97 4.40 6.69 -12.37
CA GLY A 97 4.99 6.64 -11.04
C GLY A 97 4.72 5.36 -10.27
N VAL A 98 5.19 5.34 -9.03
CA VAL A 98 5.07 4.20 -8.12
C VAL A 98 3.74 4.26 -7.39
N SER A 99 2.94 3.20 -7.52
CA SER A 99 1.71 3.06 -6.75
C SER A 99 2.03 2.77 -5.30
N LEU A 100 1.42 3.55 -4.40
CA LEU A 100 1.60 3.43 -2.96
C LEU A 100 0.23 3.22 -2.31
N SER A 101 0.10 2.14 -1.54
CA SER A 101 -1.08 1.83 -0.75
C SER A 101 -0.74 1.64 0.71
N TYR A 102 -1.68 1.96 1.60
CA TYR A 102 -1.47 1.80 3.04
C TYR A 102 -2.74 1.47 3.81
N ARG A 103 -2.56 0.84 4.96
CA ARG A 103 -3.62 0.57 5.93
C ARG A 103 -3.15 0.94 7.32
N ILE A 104 -3.99 1.63 8.07
CA ILE A 104 -3.73 2.02 9.46
C ILE A 104 -4.94 1.60 10.29
N GLN A 105 -4.71 0.67 11.20
CA GLN A 105 -5.72 0.13 12.11
C GLN A 105 -5.32 0.41 13.55
N LEU A 106 -6.32 0.67 14.38
CA LEU A 106 -6.13 0.83 15.80
C LEU A 106 -6.70 -0.38 16.53
N ASN A 107 -5.96 -0.85 17.51
CA ASN A 107 -6.45 -1.75 18.56
C ASN A 107 -6.35 -1.02 19.90
N ASN A 108 -6.88 -1.56 20.99
CA ASN A 108 -6.98 -0.90 22.30
C ASN A 108 -5.67 -0.28 22.80
N ARG A 109 -4.51 -0.85 22.44
CA ARG A 109 -3.20 -0.38 22.91
C ARG A 109 -2.20 -0.05 21.80
N VAL A 110 -2.49 -0.43 20.56
CA VAL A 110 -1.52 -0.39 19.47
C VAL A 110 -2.07 0.21 18.19
N ILE A 111 -1.17 0.75 17.40
CA ILE A 111 -1.34 1.19 16.02
C ILE A 111 -0.67 0.14 15.15
N VAL A 112 -1.44 -0.49 14.26
CA VAL A 112 -0.93 -1.39 13.24
C VAL A 112 -0.96 -0.65 11.92
N SER A 113 0.19 -0.50 11.28
CA SER A 113 0.30 0.19 10.00
C SER A 113 1.02 -0.65 8.97
N LEU A 114 0.45 -0.73 7.78
CA LEU A 114 0.99 -1.42 6.61
C LEU A 114 1.15 -0.40 5.49
N LEU A 115 2.31 -0.41 4.84
CA LEU A 115 2.60 0.34 3.62
C LEU A 115 3.06 -0.63 2.55
N GLN A 116 2.53 -0.50 1.34
CA GLN A 116 2.90 -1.34 0.20
C GLN A 116 3.17 -0.47 -1.04
N TYR A 117 4.16 -0.87 -1.81
CA TYR A 117 4.57 -0.23 -3.07
C TYR A 117 5.45 -1.18 -3.87
N ASN A 118 5.64 -0.92 -5.16
CA ASN A 118 6.55 -1.70 -5.99
C ASN A 118 7.82 -0.90 -6.31
N VAL A 119 8.96 -1.60 -6.39
CA VAL A 119 10.25 -1.04 -6.82
C VAL A 119 10.76 -1.93 -7.94
N ASP A 120 10.93 -1.39 -9.13
CA ASP A 120 11.39 -2.14 -10.32
C ASP A 120 10.56 -3.41 -10.61
N GLY A 121 9.25 -3.34 -10.38
CA GLY A 121 8.32 -4.47 -10.54
C GLY A 121 8.19 -5.37 -9.31
N GLU A 122 9.10 -5.27 -8.35
CA GLU A 122 9.12 -6.09 -7.14
C GLU A 122 8.25 -5.50 -6.02
N PRO A 123 7.34 -6.28 -5.41
CA PRO A 123 6.52 -5.79 -4.31
C PRO A 123 7.34 -5.59 -3.04
N ARG A 124 7.13 -4.44 -2.39
CA ARG A 124 7.66 -4.09 -1.07
C ARG A 124 6.50 -3.89 -0.10
N ALA A 125 6.70 -4.35 1.13
CA ALA A 125 5.77 -4.14 2.22
C ALA A 125 6.54 -3.71 3.48
N TYR A 126 5.98 -2.74 4.21
CA TYR A 126 6.47 -2.32 5.50
C TYR A 126 5.33 -2.40 6.51
N LEU A 127 5.44 -3.36 7.43
CA LEU A 127 4.53 -3.53 8.55
C LEU A 127 5.18 -2.96 9.80
N SER A 128 4.41 -2.18 10.56
CA SER A 128 4.82 -1.63 11.84
C SER A 128 3.69 -1.79 12.85
N THR A 129 4.04 -2.26 14.04
CA THR A 129 3.15 -2.30 15.20
C THR A 129 3.77 -1.46 16.30
N ARG A 130 3.03 -0.49 16.83
CA ARG A 130 3.54 0.46 17.84
C ARG A 130 2.50 0.74 18.91
N PRO A 131 2.90 1.08 20.14
CA PRO A 131 1.99 1.61 21.14
C PRO A 131 1.26 2.88 20.64
N LYS A 132 0.03 3.08 21.11
CA LYS A 132 -0.79 4.27 20.84
C LYS A 132 -0.22 5.56 21.42
#